data_AF-A0A6J4IQH6-F1
#
_entry.id   AF-A0A6J4IQH6-F1
#
_cell.length_a   1.000
_cell.length_b   1.000
_cell.length_c   1.000
_cell.angle_alpha   90.00
_cell.angle_beta   90.00
_cell.angle_gamma   90.00
#
_symmetry.space_group_name_H-M   'P 1'
#
loop_
_entity.id
_entity.type
_entity.pdbx_description
1 polymer ?
#
loop_
_entity_poly.entity_id
_entity_poly.type
_entity_poly.pdbx_seq_one_letter_code
_entity_poly.pdbx_strand_id
1 'polypeptide(L)' 'MPSAAISAPERAPLTLELLQERLKSPIQIEGVRTIDLRHLIINLRPENAEFCNQFYQLLQTQLNRSE' A
#
# COMPACT_ATOMS: atom_id res chain seq x y z
N MET A 1 -25.99 -14.30 24.62
CA MET A 1 -25.60 -14.68 23.24
C MET A 1 -24.15 -14.30 23.05
N PRO A 2 -23.24 -15.21 22.65
CA PRO A 2 -21.85 -14.82 22.42
C PRO A 2 -21.76 -14.05 21.10
N SER A 3 -21.30 -12.80 21.14
CA SER A 3 -20.97 -12.04 19.94
C SER A 3 -19.86 -12.77 19.20
N ALA A 4 -20.13 -13.18 17.96
CA ALA A 4 -19.09 -13.61 17.04
C ALA A 4 -18.15 -12.42 16.81
N ALA A 5 -16.93 -12.49 17.35
CA ALA A 5 -15.85 -11.61 16.98
C ALA A 5 -15.52 -11.94 15.51
N ILE A 6 -16.03 -11.12 14.59
CA ILE A 6 -15.53 -11.02 13.23
C ILE A 6 -14.03 -10.74 13.34
N SER A 7 -13.20 -11.76 13.16
CA SER A 7 -11.75 -11.61 13.04
C SER A 7 -11.49 -10.60 11.93
N ALA A 8 -11.10 -9.38 12.32
CA ALA A 8 -10.68 -8.39 11.35
C ALA A 8 -9.59 -9.04 10.50
N PRO A 9 -9.62 -8.91 9.16
CA PRO A 9 -8.55 -9.44 8.33
C PRO A 9 -7.24 -8.92 8.89
N GLU A 10 -6.29 -9.81 9.19
CA GLU A 10 -4.96 -9.45 9.68
C GLU A 10 -4.32 -8.54 8.64
N ARG A 11 -4.43 -7.22 8.87
CA ARG A 11 -3.85 -6.24 7.97
C ARG A 11 -2.37 -6.18 8.27
N ALA A 12 -1.55 -6.64 7.33
CA ALA A 12 -0.11 -6.55 7.47
C ALA A 12 0.34 -5.08 7.33
N PRO A 13 1.36 -4.64 8.08
CA PRO A 13 1.95 -3.33 7.85
C PRO A 13 2.56 -3.26 6.44
N LEU A 14 2.30 -2.16 5.74
CA LEU A 14 2.98 -1.88 4.48
C LEU A 14 4.44 -1.53 4.79
N THR A 15 5.36 -2.40 4.40
CA THR A 15 6.80 -2.13 4.43
C THR A 15 7.24 -1.51 3.10
N LEU A 16 8.41 -0.85 3.07
CA LEU A 16 8.97 -0.32 1.82
C LEU A 16 9.24 -1.41 0.80
N GLU A 17 9.66 -2.59 1.26
CA GLU A 17 9.93 -3.74 0.41
C GLU A 17 8.66 -4.19 -0.30
N LEU A 18 7.57 -4.37 0.47
CA LEU A 18 6.27 -4.76 -0.08
C LEU A 18 5.73 -3.68 -1.03
N LEU A 19 5.87 -2.40 -0.69
CA LEU A 19 5.48 -1.31 -1.59
C LEU A 19 6.24 -1.41 -2.92
N GLN A 20 7.56 -1.59 -2.89
CA GLN A 20 8.36 -1.70 -4.10
C GLN A 20 7.96 -2.92 -4.95
N GLU A 21 7.66 -4.06 -4.32
CA GLU A 21 7.13 -5.23 -5.04
C GLU A 21 5.81 -4.92 -5.75
N ARG A 22 4.85 -4.28 -5.05
CA ARG A 22 3.57 -3.87 -5.64
C ARG A 22 3.72 -2.86 -6.78
N LEU A 23 4.69 -1.96 -6.69
CA LEU A 23 4.97 -0.97 -7.74
C LEU A 23 5.66 -1.59 -8.97
N LYS A 24 6.46 -2.65 -8.79
CA LYS A 24 7.08 -3.41 -9.89
C LYS A 24 6.08 -4.26 -10.64
N SER A 25 5.12 -4.86 -9.93
CA SER A 25 4.10 -5.75 -10.48
C SER A 25 2.68 -5.25 -10.21
N PRO A 26 2.29 -4.11 -10.80
CA PRO A 26 0.93 -3.62 -10.66
C PRO A 26 -0.06 -4.50 -11.41
N ILE A 27 -1.27 -4.59 -10.88
CA ILE A 27 -2.35 -5.37 -11.48
C ILE A 27 -3.09 -4.53 -12.52
N GLN A 28 -3.78 -5.19 -13.45
CA GLN A 28 -4.69 -4.52 -14.38
C GLN A 28 -6.12 -4.73 -13.90
N ILE A 29 -6.83 -3.62 -13.66
CA ILE A 29 -8.26 -3.63 -13.33
C ILE A 29 -8.94 -2.84 -14.44
N GLU A 30 -9.80 -3.49 -15.22
CA GLU A 30 -10.56 -2.84 -16.31
C GLU A 30 -9.66 -2.08 -17.31
N GLY A 31 -8.47 -2.62 -17.59
CA GLY A 31 -7.48 -2.00 -18.48
C GLY A 31 -6.63 -0.90 -17.84
N VAL A 32 -6.89 -0.55 -16.58
CA VAL A 32 -6.13 0.45 -15.83
C VAL A 32 -5.06 -0.21 -14.96
N ARG A 33 -3.81 0.27 -15.08
CA ARG A 33 -2.69 -0.16 -14.24
C ARG A 33 -2.91 0.32 -12.81
N THR A 34 -3.14 -0.61 -11.89
CA THR A 34 -3.55 -0.35 -10.51
C THR A 34 -2.54 -0.94 -9.53
N ILE A 35 -2.09 -0.13 -8.56
CA ILE A 35 -1.28 -0.61 -7.43
C ILE A 35 -2.22 -1.17 -6.36
N ASP A 36 -2.21 -2.49 -6.15
CA ASP A 36 -3.01 -3.11 -5.11
C ASP A 36 -2.36 -2.92 -3.74
N LEU A 37 -2.90 -2.00 -2.93
CA LEU A 37 -2.49 -1.78 -1.53
C LEU A 37 -3.61 -2.18 -0.55
N ARG A 38 -4.61 -2.93 -1.02
CA ARG A 38 -5.74 -3.36 -0.17
C ARG A 38 -5.23 -4.28 0.93
N HIS A 39 -5.92 -4.28 2.08
CA HIS A 39 -5.58 -5.09 3.26
C HIS A 39 -4.25 -4.75 3.93
N LEU A 40 -3.59 -3.64 3.59
CA LEU A 40 -2.35 -3.19 4.21
C LEU A 40 -2.57 -2.00 5.16
N ILE A 41 -1.78 -1.94 6.23
CA ILE A 41 -1.74 -0.79 7.14
C ILE A 41 -0.63 0.15 6.68
N ILE A 42 -1.02 1.34 6.21
CA ILE A 42 -0.07 2.39 5.80
C ILE A 42 0.12 3.33 6.98
N ASN A 43 1.29 3.28 7.62
CA ASN A 43 1.61 4.15 8.75
C ASN A 43 2.29 5.44 8.26
N LEU A 44 1.49 6.50 8.09
CA LEU A 44 1.96 7.84 7.66
C LEU A 44 2.17 8.80 8.83
N ARG A 45 2.29 8.29 10.06
CA ARG A 45 2.53 9.11 11.25
C ARG A 45 3.92 9.76 11.20
N PRO A 46 4.12 10.93 11.83
CA PRO A 46 5.41 11.63 11.85
C PRO A 46 6.53 10.80 12.51
N GLU A 47 6.18 9.89 13.42
CA GLU A 47 7.09 8.90 14.03
C GLU A 47 7.73 7.98 12.97
N ASN A 48 7.09 7.85 11.80
CA ASN A 48 7.52 7.04 10.65
C ASN A 48 7.84 7.94 9.44
N ALA A 49 8.38 9.14 9.69
CA ALA A 49 8.62 10.16 8.66
C ALA A 49 9.51 9.67 7.51
N GLU A 50 10.51 8.82 7.79
CA GLU A 50 11.39 8.27 6.74
C GLU A 50 10.59 7.42 5.74
N PHE A 51 9.81 6.45 6.23
CA PHE A 51 8.91 5.66 5.40
C PHE A 51 7.90 6.55 4.66
N CYS A 52 7.32 7.53 5.36
CA CYS A 52 6.32 8.44 4.80
C CYS A 52 6.88 9.21 3.60
N ASN A 53 8.08 9.78 3.74
CA ASN A 53 8.77 10.48 2.65
C ASN A 53 9.06 9.54 1.46
N GLN A 54 9.61 8.36 1.73
CA GLN A 54 9.92 7.36 0.70
C GLN A 54 8.65 6.88 -0.03
N PHE A 55 7.57 6.65 0.72
CA PHE A 55 6.26 6.24 0.20
C PHE A 55 5.75 7.24 -0.85
N TYR A 56 5.76 8.53 -0.53
CA TYR A 56 5.32 9.57 -1.46
C TYR A 56 6.25 9.72 -2.67
N GLN A 57 7.58 9.65 -2.48
CA GLN A 57 8.55 9.72 -3.59
C GLN A 57 8.36 8.59 -4.60
N LEU A 58 8.15 7.36 -4.10
CA LEU A 58 7.92 6.18 -4.93
C LEU A 58 6.61 6.25 -5.71
N LEU A 59 5.52 6.70 -5.07
CA LEU A 59 4.23 6.92 -5.73
C LEU A 59 4.32 7.99 -6.80
N GLN A 60 4.93 9.14 -6.50
CA GLN A 60 5.10 10.24 -7.45
C GLN A 60 5.88 9.79 -8.69
N THR A 61 6.95 9.01 -8.50
CA THR A 61 7.74 8.46 -9.60
C THR A 61 6.91 7.57 -10.51
N GLN A 62 6.04 6.73 -9.95
CA GLN A 62 5.18 5.85 -10.74
C GLN A 62 4.08 6.60 -11.47
N LEU A 63 3.49 7.62 -10.85
CA LEU A 63 2.47 8.47 -11.48
C LEU A 63 3.06 9.26 -12.65
N ASN A 64 4.23 9.89 -12.48
CA ASN A 64 4.91 10.63 -13.55
C ASN A 64 5.37 9.74 -14.71
N ARG A 65 5.60 8.44 -14.47
CA ARG A 65 5.97 7.48 -15.54
C ARG A 65 4.76 6.96 -16.33
N SER A 66 3.55 7.25 -15.85
CA SER A 66 2.30 6.80 -16.47
C SER A 66 1.76 7.79 -17.51
N GLU A 67 2.50 8.87 -17.80
CA GLU A 67 2.24 9.83 -18.89
C GLU A 67 2.95 9.47 -20.20
#